data_AF-A0A397I4J9-F1
#
_entry.id   AF-A0A397I4J9-F1
#
_cell.length_a   1.000
_cell.length_b   1.000
_cell.length_c   1.000
_cell.angle_alpha   90.00
_cell.angle_beta   90.00
_cell.angle_gamma   90.00
#
_symmetry.space_group_name_H-M   'P 1'
#
loop_
_entity.id
_entity.type
_entity.pdbx_description
1 polymer ?
#
loop_
_entity_poly.entity_id
_entity_poly.type
_entity_poly.pdbx_seq_one_letter_code
_entity_poly.pdbx_strand_id
1 'polypeptide(L)'
;MDNLQMEEIKIWEVIQWEINQNPKLSFKLEEWNNEDFMALKNTLQNFLSHIRYFQIPGKDIIRKIKPYMEIFNKQLLDDLLQHLIIPNEPVKSTILPARMTLILELPSRTQEKFSNIITNEHTAEISSWIDRKDTTTYPLNKIPYEFQLILKGSRDGFDPKIFWNMCHGHSNTVTILKVANTDEILGGFNPLEWDKTRKNFFSWVKTIDSFIFSLKNGNIQNSIFSQVKDEKTTIQYIDYRVQDSYGI
;
A
#
# COMPACT_ATOMS: atom_id res chain seq x y z
N MET A 1 -13.56 14.79 17.37
CA MET A 1 -13.11 14.26 16.06
C MET A 1 -11.71 14.78 15.70
N ASP A 2 -11.27 15.95 16.19
CA ASP A 2 -10.03 16.60 15.73
C ASP A 2 -8.70 15.90 16.09
N ASN A 3 -8.73 14.89 16.96
CA ASN A 3 -7.56 14.09 17.34
C ASN A 3 -7.39 12.82 16.47
N LEU A 4 -8.20 12.64 15.42
CA LEU A 4 -8.06 11.49 14.51
C LEU A 4 -6.79 11.64 13.64
N GLN A 5 -5.89 10.67 13.71
CA GLN A 5 -4.64 10.65 12.93
C GLN A 5 -4.83 9.86 11.63
N MET A 6 -5.52 10.47 10.68
CA MET A 6 -5.94 9.82 9.43
C MET A 6 -6.03 10.85 8.31
N GLU A 7 -5.70 10.46 7.08
CA GLU A 7 -5.94 11.30 5.90
C GLU A 7 -7.45 11.59 5.75
N GLU A 8 -7.81 12.83 5.41
CA GLU A 8 -9.21 13.25 5.35
C GLU A 8 -10.04 12.40 4.36
N ILE A 9 -9.41 11.91 3.28
CA ILE A 9 -10.09 11.00 2.36
C ILE A 9 -10.44 9.64 2.98
N LYS A 10 -9.60 9.13 3.89
CA LYS A 10 -9.86 7.85 4.58
C LYS A 10 -11.04 7.98 5.54
N ILE A 11 -11.24 9.15 6.13
CA ILE A 11 -12.42 9.43 6.95
C ILE A 11 -13.68 9.34 6.08
N TRP A 12 -13.65 9.93 4.88
CA TRP A 12 -14.77 9.82 3.94
C TRP A 12 -15.02 8.38 3.49
N GLU A 13 -13.98 7.60 3.21
CA GLU A 13 -14.12 6.18 2.83
C GLU A 13 -14.81 5.34 3.92
N VAL A 14 -14.54 5.61 5.19
CA VAL A 14 -15.25 4.95 6.32
C VAL A 14 -16.73 5.32 6.33
N ILE A 15 -17.07 6.57 6.07
CA ILE A 15 -18.46 7.02 5.95
C ILE A 15 -19.15 6.32 4.78
N GLN A 16 -18.51 6.26 3.61
CA GLN A 16 -19.05 5.53 2.46
C GLN A 16 -19.27 4.05 2.77
N TRP A 17 -18.33 3.43 3.49
CA TRP A 17 -18.47 2.05 3.94
C TRP A 17 -19.70 1.87 4.85
N GLU A 18 -19.89 2.77 5.83
CA GLU A 18 -21.04 2.73 6.73
C GLU A 18 -22.38 2.92 6.01
N ILE A 19 -22.42 3.81 5.01
CA ILE A 19 -23.59 3.99 4.14
C ILE A 19 -23.95 2.68 3.44
N ASN A 20 -22.96 1.99 2.88
CA ASN A 20 -23.17 0.72 2.17
C ASN A 20 -23.57 -0.43 3.09
N GLN A 21 -23.39 -0.31 4.41
CA GLN A 21 -23.87 -1.30 5.37
C GLN A 21 -25.33 -1.05 5.82
N ASN A 22 -25.94 0.09 5.45
CA ASN A 22 -27.28 0.42 5.89
C ASN A 22 -28.33 -0.39 5.09
N PRO A 23 -29.06 -1.35 5.73
CA PRO A 23 -30.00 -2.22 5.03
C PRO A 23 -31.25 -1.47 4.52
N LYS A 24 -31.46 -0.23 4.94
CA LYS A 24 -32.58 0.62 4.50
C LYS A 24 -32.29 1.39 3.22
N LEU A 25 -31.03 1.47 2.80
CA LEU A 25 -30.61 2.21 1.61
C LEU A 25 -30.25 1.23 0.50
N SER A 26 -30.55 1.59 -0.76
CA SER A 26 -30.09 0.80 -1.90
C SER A 26 -28.56 0.88 -2.01
N PHE A 27 -27.94 -0.21 -2.46
CA PHE A 27 -26.51 -0.22 -2.81
C PHE A 27 -26.18 0.65 -4.04
N LYS A 28 -27.17 0.92 -4.90
CA LYS A 28 -26.97 1.72 -6.11
C LYS A 28 -27.50 3.13 -5.90
N LEU A 29 -26.62 4.11 -5.99
CA LEU A 29 -26.95 5.54 -5.86
C LEU A 29 -27.98 6.00 -6.90
N GLU A 30 -28.04 5.37 -8.07
CA GLU A 30 -29.03 5.70 -9.12
C GLU A 30 -30.46 5.35 -8.73
N GLU A 31 -30.64 4.49 -7.72
CA GLU A 31 -31.95 4.08 -7.21
C GLU A 31 -32.42 4.95 -6.04
N TRP A 32 -31.60 5.89 -5.58
CA TRP A 32 -31.92 6.75 -4.44
C TRP A 32 -32.88 7.86 -4.85
N ASN A 33 -33.86 8.10 -3.98
CA ASN A 33 -34.73 9.25 -4.08
C ASN A 33 -34.30 10.36 -3.10
N ASN A 34 -34.99 11.50 -3.15
CA ASN A 34 -34.68 12.64 -2.29
C ASN A 34 -34.88 12.32 -0.79
N GLU A 35 -35.82 11.44 -0.43
CA GLU A 35 -36.01 11.01 0.96
C GLU A 35 -34.80 10.21 1.46
N ASP A 36 -34.20 9.36 0.63
CA ASP A 36 -32.98 8.61 0.96
C ASP A 36 -31.80 9.55 1.24
N PHE A 37 -31.58 10.54 0.36
CA PHE A 37 -30.54 11.56 0.55
C PHE A 37 -30.79 12.41 1.80
N MET A 38 -32.04 12.78 2.07
CA MET A 38 -32.40 13.55 3.27
C MET A 38 -32.23 12.72 4.55
N ALA A 39 -32.59 11.43 4.52
CA ALA A 39 -32.35 10.51 5.63
C ALA A 39 -30.85 10.39 5.92
N LEU A 40 -30.04 10.18 4.88
CA LEU A 40 -28.58 10.13 5.00
C LEU A 40 -28.01 11.42 5.55
N LYS A 41 -28.44 12.56 5.01
CA LYS A 41 -28.01 13.90 5.46
C LYS A 41 -28.29 14.10 6.94
N ASN A 42 -29.46 13.72 7.42
CA ASN A 42 -29.84 13.84 8.83
C ASN A 42 -29.00 12.91 9.72
N THR A 43 -28.75 11.66 9.30
CA THR A 43 -27.91 10.72 10.05
C THR A 43 -26.47 11.21 10.15
N LEU A 44 -25.91 11.75 9.06
CA LEU A 44 -24.51 12.17 9.00
C LEU A 44 -24.28 13.62 9.39
N GLN A 45 -25.33 14.41 9.67
CA GLN A 45 -25.22 15.87 9.83
C GLN A 45 -24.09 16.30 10.78
N ASN A 46 -23.97 15.62 11.91
CA ASN A 46 -22.91 15.89 12.89
C ASN A 46 -21.52 15.56 12.32
N PHE A 47 -21.38 14.40 11.65
CA PHE A 47 -20.12 13.95 11.06
C PHE A 47 -19.69 14.83 9.88
N LEU A 48 -20.62 15.23 9.00
CA LEU A 48 -20.34 16.05 7.82
C LEU A 48 -19.71 17.39 8.20
N SER A 49 -20.07 17.96 9.36
CA SER A 49 -19.50 19.23 9.85
C SER A 49 -18.03 19.12 10.27
N HIS A 50 -17.52 17.91 10.49
CA HIS A 50 -16.17 17.66 10.98
C HIS A 50 -15.18 17.21 9.89
N ILE A 51 -15.65 17.04 8.65
CA ILE A 51 -14.83 16.63 7.50
C ILE A 51 -14.16 17.88 6.90
N ARG A 52 -12.86 17.80 6.63
CA ARG A 52 -12.11 18.92 6.03
C ARG A 52 -12.09 18.78 4.52
N TYR A 53 -13.22 19.05 3.87
CA TYR A 53 -13.37 18.84 2.42
C TYR A 53 -12.28 19.53 1.59
N PHE A 54 -11.85 20.73 1.98
CA PHE A 54 -10.78 21.49 1.31
C PHE A 54 -9.38 20.86 1.44
N GLN A 55 -9.20 19.88 2.32
CA GLN A 55 -7.95 19.14 2.50
C GLN A 55 -7.96 17.79 1.75
N ILE A 56 -9.06 17.47 1.08
CA ILE A 56 -9.20 16.25 0.28
C ILE A 56 -8.67 16.53 -1.15
N PRO A 57 -7.83 15.64 -1.73
CA PRO A 57 -7.37 15.82 -3.10
C PRO A 57 -8.52 15.93 -4.10
N GLY A 58 -8.40 16.82 -5.08
CA GLY A 58 -9.49 17.11 -6.02
C GLY A 58 -9.98 15.90 -6.82
N LYS A 59 -9.07 14.98 -7.18
CA LYS A 59 -9.44 13.70 -7.83
C LYS A 59 -10.41 12.87 -6.99
N ASP A 60 -10.23 12.88 -5.66
CA ASP A 60 -11.01 12.09 -4.72
C ASP A 60 -12.35 12.79 -4.42
N ILE A 61 -12.37 14.13 -4.37
CA ILE A 61 -13.63 14.90 -4.34
C ILE A 61 -14.52 14.50 -5.52
N ILE A 62 -13.97 14.50 -6.74
CA ILE A 62 -14.74 14.19 -7.96
C ILE A 62 -15.20 12.72 -7.98
N ARG A 63 -14.37 11.77 -7.57
CA ARG A 63 -14.68 10.34 -7.68
C ARG A 63 -15.55 9.81 -6.54
N LYS A 64 -15.36 10.32 -5.32
CA LYS A 64 -15.93 9.73 -4.10
C LYS A 64 -16.95 10.61 -3.40
N ILE A 65 -16.81 11.94 -3.49
CA ILE A 65 -17.71 12.88 -2.81
C ILE A 65 -18.83 13.35 -3.74
N LYS A 66 -18.50 13.62 -5.01
CA LYS A 66 -19.45 14.07 -6.05
C LYS A 66 -20.74 13.25 -6.12
N PRO A 67 -20.74 11.91 -6.01
CA PRO A 67 -21.98 11.13 -6.08
C PRO A 67 -23.00 11.47 -4.99
N TYR A 68 -22.55 12.01 -3.86
CA TYR A 68 -23.39 12.35 -2.71
C TYR A 68 -23.68 13.85 -2.61
N MET A 69 -23.53 14.61 -3.70
CA MET A 69 -23.60 16.08 -3.65
C MET A 69 -24.90 16.65 -3.03
N GLU A 70 -26.01 15.90 -3.11
CA GLU A 70 -27.31 16.28 -2.59
C GLU A 70 -27.37 16.43 -1.06
N ILE A 71 -26.47 15.76 -0.31
CA ILE A 71 -26.48 15.85 1.16
C ILE A 71 -25.81 17.14 1.67
N PHE A 72 -25.01 17.83 0.84
CA PHE A 72 -24.26 19.00 1.27
C PHE A 72 -25.10 20.28 1.20
N ASN A 73 -24.63 21.31 1.92
CA ASN A 73 -25.13 22.66 1.73
C ASN A 73 -24.66 23.18 0.36
N LYS A 74 -25.58 23.81 -0.39
CA LYS A 74 -25.29 24.45 -1.67
C LYS A 74 -24.06 25.38 -1.62
N GLN A 75 -23.91 26.18 -0.57
CA GLN A 75 -22.75 27.07 -0.42
C GLN A 75 -21.42 26.30 -0.31
N LEU A 76 -21.40 25.21 0.46
CA LEU A 76 -20.22 24.36 0.59
C LEU A 76 -19.89 23.69 -0.74
N LEU A 77 -20.91 23.25 -1.47
CA LEU A 77 -20.75 22.63 -2.78
C LEU A 77 -20.15 23.61 -3.80
N ASP A 78 -20.71 24.81 -3.89
CA ASP A 78 -20.25 25.86 -4.81
C ASP A 78 -18.79 26.23 -4.52
N ASP A 79 -18.44 26.43 -3.25
CA ASP A 79 -17.08 26.74 -2.82
C ASP A 79 -16.10 25.58 -3.09
N LEU A 80 -16.52 24.33 -2.89
CA LEU A 80 -15.70 23.15 -3.14
C LEU A 80 -15.40 23.00 -4.63
N LEU A 81 -16.41 23.16 -5.49
CA LEU A 81 -16.25 23.12 -6.94
C LEU A 81 -15.37 24.27 -7.45
N GLN A 82 -15.55 25.48 -6.91
CA GLN A 82 -14.69 26.62 -7.23
C GLN A 82 -13.23 26.34 -6.85
N HIS A 83 -12.98 25.81 -5.65
CA HIS A 83 -11.63 25.48 -5.18
C HIS A 83 -10.93 24.42 -6.05
N LEU A 84 -11.69 23.51 -6.69
CA LEU A 84 -11.13 22.56 -7.66
C LEU A 84 -10.61 23.24 -8.94
N ILE A 85 -11.19 24.39 -9.31
CA ILE A 85 -10.85 25.14 -10.52
C ILE A 85 -9.80 26.21 -10.21
N ILE A 86 -9.98 26.93 -9.09
CA ILE A 86 -9.15 28.05 -8.66
C ILE A 86 -8.88 27.94 -7.15
N PRO A 87 -7.86 27.16 -6.73
CA PRO A 87 -7.64 26.81 -5.32
C PRO A 87 -7.22 27.97 -4.40
N ASN A 88 -6.84 29.13 -4.96
CA ASN A 88 -6.32 30.27 -4.20
C ASN A 88 -7.34 31.41 -4.00
N GLU A 89 -8.57 31.24 -4.46
CA GLU A 89 -9.62 32.25 -4.25
C GLU A 89 -10.26 32.07 -2.85
N PRO A 90 -10.66 33.18 -2.20
CA PRO A 90 -11.40 33.10 -0.95
C PRO A 90 -12.75 32.42 -1.16
N VAL A 91 -13.06 31.46 -0.28
CA VAL A 91 -14.36 30.78 -0.21
C VAL A 91 -15.18 31.32 0.95
N LYS A 92 -16.51 31.19 0.88
CA LYS A 92 -17.40 31.64 1.97
C LYS A 92 -17.56 30.59 3.07
N SER A 93 -17.35 29.33 2.73
CA SER A 93 -17.44 28.20 3.66
C SER A 93 -16.31 28.21 4.67
N THR A 94 -16.60 27.74 5.88
CA THR A 94 -15.60 27.56 6.93
C THR A 94 -14.57 26.52 6.49
N ILE A 95 -13.32 26.95 6.28
CA ILE A 95 -12.20 26.03 6.04
C ILE A 95 -11.68 25.56 7.39
N LEU A 96 -11.83 24.27 7.65
CA LEU A 96 -11.21 23.63 8.81
C LEU A 96 -9.70 23.43 8.52
N PRO A 97 -8.82 23.76 9.50
CA PRO A 97 -7.38 23.58 9.34
C PRO A 97 -7.05 22.09 9.21
N ALA A 98 -6.06 21.73 8.38
CA ALA A 98 -5.64 20.34 8.19
C ALA A 98 -5.41 19.62 9.53
N ARG A 99 -5.93 18.39 9.65
CA ARG A 99 -5.62 17.52 10.80
C ARG A 99 -4.12 17.25 10.77
N MET A 100 -3.46 17.39 11.92
CA MET A 100 -2.10 16.89 12.09
C MET A 100 -2.15 15.36 11.98
N THR A 101 -1.96 14.83 10.78
CA THR A 101 -1.33 13.52 10.65
C THR A 101 0.06 13.70 11.22
N LEU A 102 0.36 13.02 12.33
CA LEU A 102 1.75 12.74 12.67
C LEU A 102 2.29 11.98 11.45
N ILE A 103 2.95 12.70 10.55
CA ILE A 103 4.00 12.08 9.77
C ILE A 103 4.90 11.56 10.87
N LEU A 104 4.90 10.24 11.09
CA LEU A 104 5.94 9.62 11.89
C LEU A 104 7.23 10.04 11.19
N GLU A 105 7.87 11.08 11.71
CA GLU A 105 9.26 11.34 11.41
C GLU A 105 9.97 10.13 11.97
N LEU A 106 10.14 9.13 11.10
CA LEU A 106 10.93 7.97 11.41
C LEU A 106 12.28 8.51 11.86
N PRO A 107 12.80 8.07 13.01
CA PRO A 107 14.10 8.53 13.48
C PRO A 107 15.10 8.37 12.34
N SER A 108 16.03 9.32 12.19
CA SER A 108 17.00 9.26 11.09
C SER A 108 17.78 7.94 11.20
N ARG A 109 17.39 6.95 10.41
CA ARG A 109 18.10 5.68 10.34
C ARG A 109 19.30 5.95 9.45
N THR A 110 20.46 6.18 10.04
CA THR A 110 21.73 5.98 9.34
C THR A 110 21.73 4.53 8.88
N GLN A 111 21.36 4.31 7.61
CA GLN A 111 21.39 3.00 6.99
C GLN A 111 22.85 2.58 6.87
N GLU A 112 23.35 1.86 7.87
CA GLU A 112 24.53 1.03 7.65
C GLU A 112 24.28 0.17 6.42
N LYS A 113 25.27 0.11 5.54
CA LYS A 113 25.15 -0.57 4.26
C LYS A 113 25.03 -2.08 4.50
N PHE A 114 23.79 -2.58 4.57
CA PHE A 114 23.51 -4.01 4.76
C PHE A 114 23.70 -4.84 3.49
N SER A 115 23.73 -4.19 2.32
CA SER A 115 23.86 -4.84 1.01
C SER A 115 24.92 -4.19 0.12
N ASN A 116 25.65 -5.03 -0.61
CA ASN A 116 26.56 -4.59 -1.68
C ASN A 116 25.90 -4.70 -3.07
N ILE A 117 24.67 -5.19 -3.15
CA ILE A 117 23.95 -5.45 -4.42
C ILE A 117 22.94 -4.33 -4.69
N ILE A 118 22.16 -3.93 -3.68
CA ILE A 118 21.12 -2.91 -3.83
C ILE A 118 21.50 -1.60 -3.14
N THR A 119 20.96 -0.50 -3.67
CA THR A 119 21.10 0.85 -3.11
C THR A 119 19.88 1.22 -2.27
N ASN A 120 19.94 2.35 -1.56
CA ASN A 120 18.80 2.86 -0.80
C ASN A 120 17.62 3.25 -1.72
N GLU A 121 17.89 3.62 -2.97
CA GLU A 121 16.84 3.86 -3.96
C GLU A 121 16.08 2.57 -4.30
N HIS A 122 16.80 1.47 -4.51
CA HIS A 122 16.17 0.16 -4.72
C HIS A 122 15.35 -0.26 -3.51
N THR A 123 15.86 -0.02 -2.30
CA THR A 123 15.11 -0.25 -1.06
C THR A 123 13.80 0.54 -1.04
N ALA A 124 13.85 1.82 -1.41
CA ALA A 124 12.67 2.67 -1.46
C ALA A 124 11.64 2.16 -2.50
N GLU A 125 12.09 1.75 -3.68
CA GLU A 125 11.23 1.17 -4.72
C GLU A 125 10.54 -0.11 -4.21
N ILE A 126 11.31 -1.06 -3.67
CA ILE A 126 10.77 -2.31 -3.11
C ILE A 126 9.76 -2.01 -2.00
N SER A 127 10.10 -1.14 -1.04
CA SER A 127 9.20 -0.75 0.04
C SER A 127 7.90 -0.12 -0.45
N SER A 128 7.97 0.66 -1.52
CA SER A 128 6.77 1.27 -2.11
C SER A 128 5.86 0.25 -2.77
N TRP A 129 6.45 -0.81 -3.35
CA TRP A 129 5.72 -1.94 -3.93
C TRP A 129 5.10 -2.85 -2.88
N ILE A 130 5.77 -3.07 -1.74
CA ILE A 130 5.18 -3.78 -0.58
C ILE A 130 3.89 -3.07 -0.13
N ASP A 131 3.91 -1.74 -0.05
CA ASP A 131 2.73 -0.93 0.33
C ASP A 131 1.75 -0.66 -0.82
N ARG A 132 1.99 -1.22 -2.01
CA ARG A 132 1.17 -1.01 -3.22
C ARG A 132 0.93 0.47 -3.53
N LYS A 133 1.96 1.31 -3.41
CA LYS A 133 1.83 2.75 -3.70
C LYS A 133 1.63 2.99 -5.20
N ASP A 134 0.56 3.69 -5.55
CA ASP A 134 0.12 3.84 -6.94
C ASP A 134 1.01 4.75 -7.82
N THR A 135 1.74 5.71 -7.23
CA THR A 135 2.30 6.82 -8.02
C THR A 135 3.66 7.34 -7.58
N THR A 136 4.07 7.17 -6.33
CA THR A 136 5.33 7.75 -5.83
C THR A 136 6.06 6.79 -4.91
N THR A 137 7.35 6.62 -5.22
CA THR A 137 8.31 5.92 -4.35
C THR A 137 8.50 6.70 -3.05
N TYR A 138 8.74 5.99 -1.95
CA TYR A 138 9.14 6.63 -0.70
C TYR A 138 10.38 7.51 -0.87
N PRO A 139 10.38 8.73 -0.31
CA PRO A 139 11.62 9.46 -0.08
C PRO A 139 12.57 8.62 0.78
N LEU A 140 13.88 8.69 0.53
CA LEU A 140 14.88 7.85 1.20
C LEU A 140 14.86 7.98 2.74
N ASN A 141 14.48 9.14 3.26
CA ASN A 141 14.36 9.42 4.70
C ASN A 141 13.00 9.05 5.30
N LYS A 142 12.08 8.49 4.51
CA LYS A 142 10.70 8.15 4.91
C LYS A 142 10.33 6.70 4.58
N ILE A 143 11.31 5.84 4.32
CA ILE A 143 11.08 4.41 4.12
C ILE A 143 10.61 3.80 5.45
N PRO A 144 9.40 3.22 5.54
CA PRO A 144 8.84 2.73 6.80
C PRO A 144 9.40 1.37 7.26
N TYR A 145 10.33 0.80 6.48
CA TYR A 145 10.87 -0.54 6.68
C TYR A 145 12.32 -0.51 7.16
N GLU A 146 12.68 -1.49 7.99
CA GLU A 146 14.07 -1.86 8.26
C GLU A 146 14.38 -3.16 7.53
N PHE A 147 15.42 -3.17 6.70
CA PHE A 147 15.85 -4.37 6.00
C PHE A 147 16.95 -5.04 6.80
N GLN A 148 16.67 -6.26 7.28
CA GLN A 148 17.61 -7.07 8.04
C GLN A 148 18.11 -8.23 7.17
N LEU A 149 19.42 -8.40 7.09
CA LEU A 149 20.03 -9.47 6.31
C LEU A 149 19.90 -10.81 7.03
N ILE A 150 19.07 -11.71 6.49
CA ILE A 150 18.93 -13.09 6.98
C ILE A 150 20.05 -13.96 6.39
N LEU A 151 20.05 -14.11 5.06
CA LEU A 151 20.95 -14.98 4.31
C LEU A 151 21.71 -14.19 3.24
N LYS A 152 23.00 -14.51 3.05
CA LYS A 152 23.81 -13.99 1.96
C LYS A 152 24.65 -15.10 1.34
N GLY A 153 24.39 -15.45 0.08
CA GLY A 153 25.08 -16.57 -0.58
C GLY A 153 26.61 -16.50 -0.55
N SER A 154 27.20 -15.31 -0.65
CA SER A 154 28.67 -15.15 -0.55
C SER A 154 29.24 -15.35 0.86
N ARG A 155 28.41 -15.32 1.90
CA ARG A 155 28.79 -15.51 3.32
C ARG A 155 28.41 -16.91 3.79
N ASP A 156 27.19 -17.33 3.48
CA ASP A 156 26.56 -18.53 4.03
C ASP A 156 26.56 -19.71 3.05
N GLY A 157 26.83 -19.47 1.77
CA GLY A 157 26.73 -20.47 0.70
C GLY A 157 25.39 -20.45 -0.03
N PHE A 158 25.33 -21.17 -1.16
CA PHE A 158 24.17 -21.26 -2.06
C PHE A 158 23.45 -22.61 -1.98
N ASP A 159 23.69 -23.38 -0.91
CA ASP A 159 23.04 -24.67 -0.73
C ASP A 159 21.55 -24.47 -0.34
N PRO A 160 20.59 -25.08 -1.04
CA PRO A 160 19.16 -25.02 -0.70
C PRO A 160 18.84 -25.30 0.77
N LYS A 161 19.56 -26.24 1.39
CA LYS A 161 19.36 -26.61 2.80
C LYS A 161 19.71 -25.46 3.74
N ILE A 162 20.67 -24.61 3.37
CA ILE A 162 21.06 -23.43 4.15
C ILE A 162 19.93 -22.40 4.10
N PHE A 163 19.34 -22.17 2.92
CA PHE A 163 18.17 -21.33 2.76
C PHE A 163 17.02 -21.79 3.68
N TRP A 164 16.62 -23.06 3.61
CA TRP A 164 15.52 -23.56 4.44
C TRP A 164 15.83 -23.50 5.94
N ASN A 165 17.08 -23.66 6.35
CA ASN A 165 17.44 -23.57 7.76
C ASN A 165 17.46 -22.13 8.28
N MET A 166 17.99 -21.18 7.50
CA MET A 166 18.14 -19.79 7.93
C MET A 166 16.87 -18.97 7.76
N CYS A 167 16.09 -19.24 6.72
CA CYS A 167 14.86 -18.51 6.45
C CYS A 167 13.64 -19.09 7.19
N HIS A 168 13.74 -20.29 7.79
CA HIS A 168 12.60 -20.88 8.51
C HIS A 168 12.08 -19.98 9.63
N GLY A 169 10.77 -19.76 9.67
CA GLY A 169 10.11 -18.88 10.63
C GLY A 169 10.10 -17.40 10.23
N HIS A 170 10.77 -17.03 9.13
CA HIS A 170 10.77 -15.66 8.62
C HIS A 170 9.66 -15.47 7.58
N SER A 171 8.86 -14.42 7.77
CA SER A 171 7.89 -13.87 6.82
C SER A 171 8.34 -12.50 6.32
N ASN A 172 7.61 -11.89 5.38
CA ASN A 172 7.93 -10.58 4.80
C ASN A 172 9.38 -10.48 4.28
N THR A 173 9.79 -11.50 3.54
CA THR A 173 11.16 -11.65 3.05
C THR A 173 11.30 -11.09 1.64
N VAL A 174 12.43 -10.44 1.37
CA VAL A 174 12.81 -9.99 0.02
C VAL A 174 14.04 -10.78 -0.41
N THR A 175 13.92 -11.50 -1.52
CA THR A 175 15.04 -12.18 -2.17
C THR A 175 15.66 -11.25 -3.22
N ILE A 176 16.99 -11.20 -3.24
CA ILE A 176 17.76 -10.39 -4.18
C ILE A 176 18.84 -11.27 -4.80
N LEU A 177 18.84 -11.37 -6.13
CA LEU A 177 19.82 -12.08 -6.93
C LEU A 177 20.54 -11.08 -7.84
N LYS A 178 21.87 -11.17 -7.90
CA LYS A 178 22.67 -10.47 -8.91
C LYS A 178 23.19 -11.47 -9.92
N VAL A 179 22.87 -11.25 -11.19
CA VAL A 179 23.32 -12.11 -12.28
C VAL A 179 24.79 -11.83 -12.55
N ALA A 180 25.58 -12.89 -12.69
CA ALA A 180 27.02 -12.77 -12.89
C ALA A 180 27.33 -12.14 -14.26
N ASN A 181 28.29 -11.23 -14.28
CA ASN A 181 28.76 -10.52 -15.49
C ASN A 181 27.68 -9.68 -16.20
N THR A 182 26.58 -9.35 -15.52
CA THR A 182 25.58 -8.41 -16.03
C THR A 182 25.22 -7.36 -14.99
N ASP A 183 24.50 -6.34 -15.44
CA ASP A 183 23.92 -5.34 -14.54
C ASP A 183 22.58 -5.80 -13.94
N GLU A 184 22.09 -7.02 -14.24
CA GLU A 184 20.77 -7.46 -13.82
C GLU A 184 20.73 -7.78 -12.32
N ILE A 185 19.75 -7.17 -11.65
CA ILE A 185 19.37 -7.48 -10.27
C ILE A 185 17.92 -7.93 -10.30
N LEU A 186 17.71 -9.20 -9.99
CA LEU A 186 16.40 -9.85 -9.98
C LEU A 186 15.98 -10.17 -8.55
N GLY A 187 14.70 -10.37 -8.33
CA GLY A 187 14.24 -10.75 -7.00
C GLY A 187 12.74 -10.89 -6.88
N GLY A 188 12.30 -11.04 -5.65
CA GLY A 188 10.89 -11.11 -5.33
C GLY A 188 10.64 -10.93 -3.84
N PHE A 189 9.42 -10.53 -3.52
CA PHE A 189 8.91 -10.40 -2.18
C PHE A 189 7.96 -11.56 -1.87
N ASN A 190 8.20 -12.21 -0.73
CA ASN A 190 7.31 -13.20 -0.16
C ASN A 190 6.81 -12.70 1.21
N PRO A 191 5.51 -12.39 1.36
CA PRO A 191 4.90 -11.98 2.62
C PRO A 191 4.69 -13.15 3.59
N LEU A 192 4.70 -14.39 3.10
CA LEU A 192 4.39 -15.59 3.87
C LEU A 192 5.63 -16.13 4.59
N GLU A 193 5.40 -16.82 5.70
CA GLU A 193 6.44 -17.45 6.50
C GLU A 193 7.05 -18.66 5.81
N TRP A 194 8.38 -18.73 5.72
CA TRP A 194 9.08 -19.93 5.26
C TRP A 194 9.00 -21.05 6.31
N ASP A 195 8.39 -22.17 5.95
CA ASP A 195 8.21 -23.31 6.84
C ASP A 195 8.86 -24.56 6.25
N LYS A 196 10.02 -24.93 6.82
CA LYS A 196 10.76 -26.11 6.40
C LYS A 196 10.10 -27.42 6.85
N THR A 197 9.13 -27.38 7.77
CA THR A 197 8.50 -28.58 8.36
C THR A 197 7.34 -29.13 7.53
N ARG A 198 6.99 -28.47 6.41
CA ARG A 198 5.85 -28.85 5.58
C ARG A 198 6.01 -30.25 4.99
N LYS A 199 4.97 -31.06 5.17
CA LYS A 199 4.88 -32.47 4.76
C LYS A 199 3.98 -32.71 3.55
N ASN A 200 3.46 -31.63 2.95
CA ASN A 200 2.57 -31.71 1.81
C ASN A 200 3.36 -31.50 0.52
N PHE A 201 3.38 -32.53 -0.33
CA PHE A 201 3.98 -32.46 -1.66
C PHE A 201 3.36 -31.32 -2.47
N PHE A 202 4.18 -30.34 -2.86
CA PHE A 202 3.84 -29.26 -3.80
C PHE A 202 2.54 -28.52 -3.49
N SER A 203 2.36 -28.08 -2.23
CA SER A 203 1.21 -27.25 -1.87
C SER A 203 1.40 -25.82 -2.34
N TRP A 204 0.49 -25.34 -3.19
CA TRP A 204 0.37 -23.91 -3.49
C TRP A 204 -0.23 -23.18 -2.30
N VAL A 205 0.40 -22.06 -1.93
CA VAL A 205 -0.13 -21.15 -0.92
C VAL A 205 -0.54 -19.87 -1.60
N LYS A 206 -1.72 -19.38 -1.22
CA LYS A 206 -2.35 -18.22 -1.83
C LYS A 206 -1.83 -16.93 -1.22
N THR A 207 -1.47 -15.98 -2.06
CA THR A 207 -1.22 -14.59 -1.65
C THR A 207 -1.32 -13.69 -2.88
N ILE A 208 -1.89 -12.50 -2.72
CA ILE A 208 -1.90 -11.47 -3.77
C ILE A 208 -0.81 -10.42 -3.55
N ASP A 209 -0.12 -10.48 -2.41
CA ASP A 209 0.86 -9.49 -1.97
C ASP A 209 2.29 -9.82 -2.41
N SER A 210 2.51 -11.03 -2.95
CA SER A 210 3.80 -11.37 -3.56
C SER A 210 3.99 -10.66 -4.89
N PHE A 211 5.24 -10.33 -5.20
CA PHE A 211 5.64 -9.79 -6.49
C PHE A 211 7.08 -10.19 -6.81
N ILE A 212 7.40 -10.23 -8.09
CA ILE A 212 8.78 -10.36 -8.59
C ILE A 212 9.22 -9.05 -9.20
N PHE A 213 10.53 -8.85 -9.31
CA PHE A 213 11.08 -7.62 -9.88
C PHE A 213 12.40 -7.84 -10.60
N SER A 214 12.70 -6.90 -11.50
CA SER A 214 14.01 -6.62 -12.07
C SER A 214 14.31 -5.15 -11.80
N LEU A 215 15.40 -4.84 -11.11
CA LEU A 215 15.74 -3.48 -10.71
C LEU A 215 16.62 -2.80 -11.77
N LYS A 216 16.42 -1.50 -11.94
CA LYS A 216 17.36 -0.64 -12.67
C LYS A 216 18.74 -0.74 -12.01
N ASN A 217 19.79 -0.84 -12.81
CA ASN A 217 21.17 -0.87 -12.34
C ASN A 217 22.11 -0.75 -13.56
N GLY A 218 23.20 0.00 -13.43
CA GLY A 218 24.17 0.21 -14.51
C GLY A 218 23.50 0.67 -15.81
N ASN A 219 23.55 -0.16 -16.85
CA ASN A 219 22.95 0.15 -18.15
C ASN A 219 21.41 -0.01 -18.19
N ILE A 220 20.81 -0.69 -17.21
CA ILE A 220 19.35 -0.89 -17.11
C ILE A 220 18.73 0.35 -16.48
N GLN A 221 17.93 1.08 -17.25
CA GLN A 221 17.41 2.40 -16.85
C GLN A 221 16.18 2.33 -15.93
N ASN A 222 15.33 1.31 -16.11
CA ASN A 222 14.04 1.23 -15.44
C ASN A 222 13.89 -0.10 -14.69
N SER A 223 13.32 -0.01 -13.49
CA SER A 223 12.88 -1.17 -12.74
C SER A 223 11.53 -1.66 -13.27
N ILE A 224 11.34 -2.97 -13.24
CA ILE A 224 10.10 -3.65 -13.62
C ILE A 224 9.66 -4.47 -12.41
N PHE A 225 8.40 -4.34 -12.03
CA PHE A 225 7.79 -5.12 -10.97
C PHE A 225 6.54 -5.82 -11.53
N SER A 226 6.30 -7.04 -11.09
CA SER A 226 5.20 -7.86 -11.56
C SER A 226 4.46 -8.49 -10.38
N GLN A 227 3.18 -8.14 -10.26
CA GLN A 227 2.29 -8.70 -9.26
C GLN A 227 1.65 -10.00 -9.73
N VAL A 228 1.24 -10.78 -8.75
CA VAL A 228 0.49 -12.01 -8.95
C VAL A 228 -0.89 -11.70 -9.52
N LYS A 229 -1.23 -12.35 -10.64
CA LYS A 229 -2.56 -12.26 -11.26
C LYS A 229 -3.52 -13.35 -10.77
N ASP A 230 -3.00 -14.55 -10.49
CA ASP A 230 -3.78 -15.67 -9.96
C ASP A 230 -3.31 -16.03 -8.55
N GLU A 231 -4.17 -15.76 -7.57
CA GLU A 231 -3.94 -16.07 -6.16
C GLU A 231 -3.86 -17.57 -5.88
N LYS A 232 -4.35 -18.45 -6.76
CA LYS A 232 -4.45 -19.90 -6.48
C LYS A 232 -3.12 -20.64 -6.65
N THR A 233 -2.16 -20.06 -7.34
CA THR A 233 -0.90 -20.72 -7.75
C THR A 233 0.32 -19.82 -7.52
N THR A 234 0.34 -19.11 -6.39
CA THR A 234 1.31 -18.02 -6.18
C THR A 234 2.67 -18.49 -5.70
N ILE A 235 2.74 -19.18 -4.56
CA ILE A 235 3.98 -19.70 -4.00
C ILE A 235 3.85 -21.20 -3.82
N GLN A 236 4.81 -21.93 -4.37
CA GLN A 236 4.92 -23.36 -4.16
C GLN A 236 5.81 -23.63 -2.95
N TYR A 237 5.23 -24.19 -1.88
CA TYR A 237 6.03 -24.73 -0.80
C TYR A 237 6.49 -26.14 -1.14
N ILE A 238 7.73 -26.40 -0.76
CA ILE A 238 8.44 -27.62 -1.12
C ILE A 238 8.45 -28.54 0.10
N ASP A 239 8.15 -29.81 -0.14
CA ASP A 239 8.18 -30.85 0.90
C ASP A 239 9.59 -30.98 1.49
N TYR A 240 9.67 -31.12 2.82
CA TYR A 240 10.94 -31.21 3.53
C TYR A 240 11.92 -32.25 2.97
N ARG A 241 11.42 -33.32 2.33
CA ARG A 241 12.23 -34.38 1.73
C ARG A 241 13.03 -33.96 0.51
N VAL A 242 12.64 -32.87 -0.17
CA VAL A 242 13.33 -32.42 -1.40
C VAL A 242 13.96 -31.04 -1.24
N GLN A 243 13.98 -30.50 -0.02
CA GLN A 243 14.60 -29.22 0.31
C GLN A 243 16.14 -29.23 0.19
N ASP A 244 16.76 -30.41 0.10
CA ASP A 244 18.18 -30.54 -0.23
C ASP A 244 18.48 -30.25 -1.72
N SER A 245 17.44 -30.21 -2.56
CA SER A 245 17.58 -30.03 -4.02
C SER A 245 16.90 -28.77 -4.55
N TYR A 246 15.95 -28.21 -3.79
CA TYR A 246 15.20 -27.04 -4.20
C TYR A 246 15.14 -26.01 -3.07
N GLY A 247 15.51 -24.78 -3.39
CA GLY A 247 15.54 -23.61 -2.52
C GLY A 247 15.75 -22.37 -3.38
N ILE A 248 15.85 -21.22 -2.74
CA ILE A 248 16.15 -19.93 -3.39
C ILE A 248 17.64 -19.63 -3.27
#